data_AF-A0A1N7M7Q8-F1
#
_entry.id   AF-A0A1N7M7Q8-F1
#
_cell.length_a   1.000
_cell.length_b   1.000
_cell.length_c   1.000
_cell.angle_alpha   90.00
_cell.angle_beta   90.00
_cell.angle_gamma   90.00
#
_symmetry.space_group_name_H-M   'P 1'
#
loop_
_entity.id
_entity.type
_entity.pdbx_description
1 polymer ?
#
loop_
_entity_poly.entity_id
_entity_poly.type
_entity_poly.pdbx_seq_one_letter_code
_entity_poly.pdbx_strand_id
1 'polypeptide(L)'
;MLDQTPMKETQADKDVRDRVYNVAAEELRQFIEQYEHLDAEKKDITEQQKDVMAEAKARGYDTKVMKKIIALRKRDKNDVAEEEAIMDIYKAALGMV
;
A
#
# COMPACT_ATOMS: atom_id res chain seq x y z
N MET A 1 -50.39 -9.12 -29.25
CA MET A 1 -48.93 -9.15 -29.51
C MET A 1 -48.49 -7.70 -29.49
N LEU A 2 -47.95 -7.21 -28.37
CA LEU A 2 -47.50 -5.81 -28.28
C LEU A 2 -46.17 -5.72 -29.03
N ASP A 3 -46.18 -4.99 -30.14
CA ASP A 3 -45.00 -4.68 -30.93
C ASP A 3 -44.07 -3.81 -30.07
N GLN A 4 -42.98 -4.41 -29.58
CA GLN A 4 -41.85 -3.65 -29.06
C GLN A 4 -41.03 -3.18 -30.26
N THR A 5 -41.52 -2.13 -30.94
CA THR A 5 -40.74 -1.45 -31.95
C THR A 5 -39.45 -0.93 -31.28
N PRO A 6 -38.24 -1.30 -31.75
CA PRO A 6 -37.02 -0.77 -31.18
C PRO A 6 -36.98 0.74 -31.46
N MET A 7 -37.16 1.56 -30.43
CA MET A 7 -37.00 3.01 -30.55
C MET A 7 -35.58 3.30 -31.05
N LYS A 8 -35.47 3.99 -32.19
CA LYS A 8 -34.18 4.41 -32.74
C LYS A 8 -33.59 5.47 -31.82
N GLU A 9 -32.38 5.21 -31.32
CA GLU A 9 -31.58 6.17 -30.55
C GLU A 9 -31.49 7.50 -31.30
N THR A 10 -31.96 8.59 -30.68
CA THR A 10 -31.91 9.92 -31.28
C THR A 10 -30.50 10.50 -31.18
N GLN A 11 -30.19 11.54 -31.96
CA GLN A 11 -28.89 12.20 -31.86
C GLN A 11 -28.66 12.79 -30.45
N ALA A 12 -29.72 13.28 -29.80
CA ALA A 12 -29.66 13.78 -28.43
C ALA A 12 -29.30 12.67 -27.43
N ASP A 13 -29.82 11.46 -27.61
CA ASP A 13 -29.50 10.31 -26.75
C ASP A 13 -28.02 9.91 -26.87
N LYS A 14 -27.47 9.94 -28.09
CA LYS A 14 -26.04 9.69 -28.34
C LYS A 14 -25.16 10.75 -27.67
N ASP A 15 -25.52 12.02 -27.81
CA ASP A 15 -24.75 13.12 -27.24
C ASP A 15 -24.71 13.05 -25.71
N VAL A 16 -25.82 12.66 -25.06
CA VAL A 16 -25.87 12.45 -23.60
C VAL A 16 -25.01 11.26 -23.21
N ARG A 17 -25.13 10.14 -23.91
CA ARG A 17 -24.36 8.93 -23.63
C ARG A 17 -22.86 9.18 -23.75
N ASP A 18 -22.43 9.86 -24.81
CA ASP A 18 -21.03 10.16 -25.06
C ASP A 18 -20.48 11.14 -24.01
N ARG A 19 -21.29 12.12 -23.55
CA ARG A 19 -20.93 12.97 -22.40
C ARG A 19 -20.73 12.16 -21.12
N VAL A 20 -21.65 11.24 -20.80
CA VAL A 20 -21.53 10.38 -19.62
C VAL A 20 -20.26 9.52 -19.70
N TYR A 21 -19.97 8.93 -20.88
CA TYR A 21 -18.73 8.18 -21.09
C TYR A 21 -17.48 9.04 -20.93
N ASN A 22 -17.48 10.28 -21.44
CA ASN A 22 -16.35 11.18 -21.30
C ASN A 22 -16.10 11.55 -19.82
N VAL A 23 -17.16 11.85 -19.05
CA VAL A 23 -17.04 12.12 -17.61
C VAL A 23 -16.48 10.91 -16.86
N ALA A 24 -17.00 9.71 -17.13
CA ALA A 24 -16.49 8.49 -16.50
C ALA A 24 -15.03 8.18 -16.89
N ALA A 25 -14.64 8.46 -18.13
CA ALA A 25 -13.26 8.29 -18.60
C ALA A 25 -12.30 9.30 -17.95
N GLU A 26 -12.74 10.54 -17.73
CA GLU A 26 -11.98 11.57 -17.02
C GLU A 26 -11.77 11.19 -15.54
N GLU A 27 -12.81 10.73 -14.86
CA GLU A 27 -12.72 10.26 -13.47
C GLU A 27 -11.77 9.06 -13.34
N LEU A 28 -11.89 8.07 -14.23
CA LEU A 28 -10.97 6.92 -14.26
C LEU A 28 -9.52 7.37 -14.48
N ARG A 29 -9.28 8.32 -15.40
CA ARG A 29 -7.94 8.86 -15.65
C ARG A 29 -7.37 9.52 -14.38
N GLN A 30 -8.17 10.29 -13.66
CA GLN A 30 -7.73 10.93 -12.41
C GLN A 30 -7.31 9.91 -11.35
N PHE A 31 -8.06 8.82 -11.18
CA PHE A 31 -7.67 7.75 -10.25
C PHE A 31 -6.38 7.06 -10.66
N ILE A 32 -6.19 6.80 -11.97
CA ILE A 32 -4.96 6.19 -12.49
C ILE A 32 -3.77 7.11 -12.24
N GLU A 33 -3.88 8.39 -12.60
CA GLU A 33 -2.80 9.37 -12.43
C GLU A 33 -2.42 9.53 -10.94
N GLN A 34 -3.40 9.56 -10.04
CA GLN A 34 -3.15 9.60 -8.59
C GLN A 34 -2.40 8.34 -8.11
N TYR A 35 -2.79 7.16 -8.59
CA TYR A 35 -2.13 5.91 -8.22
C TYR A 35 -0.69 5.85 -8.75
N GLU A 36 -0.47 6.21 -10.02
CA GLU A 36 0.85 6.23 -10.64
C GLU A 36 1.78 7.21 -9.94
N HIS A 37 1.25 8.36 -9.51
CA HIS A 37 2.00 9.31 -8.70
C HIS A 37 2.42 8.71 -7.35
N LEU A 38 1.50 8.07 -6.62
CA LEU A 38 1.80 7.40 -5.35
C LEU A 38 2.81 6.25 -5.53
N ASP A 39 2.77 5.52 -6.65
CA ASP A 39 3.73 4.44 -6.93
C ASP A 39 5.13 4.99 -7.20
N ALA A 40 5.23 6.13 -7.91
CA ALA A 40 6.49 6.85 -8.09
C ALA A 40 7.05 7.35 -6.74
N GLU A 41 6.22 7.99 -5.91
CA GLU A 41 6.63 8.44 -4.57
C GLU A 41 7.09 7.27 -3.70
N LYS A 42 6.37 6.15 -3.74
CA LYS A 42 6.73 4.93 -3.00
C LYS A 42 8.09 4.38 -3.45
N LYS A 43 8.40 4.44 -4.74
CA LYS A 43 9.70 4.05 -5.27
C LYS A 43 10.80 4.95 -4.73
N ASP A 44 10.61 6.27 -4.80
CA ASP A 44 11.59 7.25 -4.30
C ASP A 44 11.84 7.09 -2.80
N ILE A 45 10.78 6.91 -2.01
CA ILE A 45 10.88 6.63 -0.56
C ILE A 45 11.65 5.33 -0.31
N THR A 46 11.41 4.30 -1.12
CA THR A 46 12.11 3.02 -0.99
C THR A 46 13.60 3.17 -1.28
N GLU A 47 13.98 4.00 -2.26
CA GLU A 47 15.37 4.31 -2.57
C GLU A 47 16.03 5.09 -1.42
N GLN A 48 15.38 6.13 -0.91
CA GLN A 48 15.85 6.88 0.26
C GLN A 48 16.05 5.98 1.50
N GLN A 49 15.14 5.04 1.74
CA GLN A 49 15.29 4.05 2.83
C GLN A 49 16.52 3.15 2.64
N LYS A 50 16.85 2.76 1.39
CA LYS A 50 18.05 1.98 1.10
C LYS A 50 19.31 2.79 1.35
N ASP A 51 19.32 4.07 0.99
CA ASP A 51 20.47 4.95 1.21
C ASP A 51 20.78 5.13 2.70
N VAL A 52 19.76 5.35 3.53
CA VAL A 52 19.90 5.41 4.99
C VAL A 52 20.50 4.11 5.55
N MET A 53 20.04 2.96 5.06
CA MET A 53 20.57 1.66 5.48
C MET A 53 22.00 1.45 5.01
N ALA A 54 22.36 1.90 3.80
CA ALA A 54 23.71 1.84 3.28
C ALA A 54 24.67 2.72 4.10
N GLU A 55 24.26 3.93 4.45
CA GLU A 55 25.00 4.84 5.31
C GLU A 55 25.21 4.25 6.71
N ALA A 56 24.16 3.70 7.32
CA ALA A 56 24.27 3.02 8.61
C ALA A 56 25.26 1.85 8.55
N LYS A 57 25.22 1.06 7.47
CA LYS A 57 26.18 -0.04 7.25
C LYS A 57 27.61 0.48 7.11
N ALA A 58 27.84 1.57 6.37
CA ALA A 58 29.16 2.18 6.20
C ALA A 58 29.73 2.70 7.53
N ARG A 59 28.86 3.12 8.44
CA ARG A 59 29.21 3.54 9.82
C ARG A 59 29.38 2.37 10.80
N GLY A 60 29.18 1.12 10.36
CA GLY A 60 29.39 -0.09 11.16
C GLY A 60 28.15 -0.63 11.88
N TYR A 61 26.95 -0.11 11.61
CA TYR A 61 25.72 -0.64 12.20
C TYR A 61 25.22 -1.91 11.48
N ASP A 62 24.67 -2.85 12.25
CA ASP A 62 23.99 -4.02 11.68
C ASP A 62 22.57 -3.65 11.21
N THR A 63 22.41 -3.53 9.89
CA THR A 63 21.13 -3.16 9.27
C THR A 63 20.04 -4.23 9.41
N LYS A 64 20.38 -5.50 9.64
CA LYS A 64 19.38 -6.55 9.93
C LYS A 64 18.79 -6.33 11.32
N VAL A 65 19.63 -6.03 12.31
CA VAL A 65 19.17 -5.71 13.67
C VAL A 65 18.34 -4.41 13.66
N MET A 66 18.78 -3.38 12.93
CA MET A 66 18.01 -2.14 12.79
C MET A 66 16.61 -2.39 12.21
N LYS A 67 16.48 -3.23 11.17
CA LYS A 67 15.17 -3.60 10.60
C LYS A 67 14.27 -4.31 11.62
N LYS A 68 14.83 -5.19 12.44
CA LYS A 68 14.09 -5.83 13.55
C LYS A 68 13.58 -4.78 14.55
N ILE A 69 14.43 -3.82 14.93
CA ILE A 69 14.04 -2.73 15.84
C ILE A 69 12.94 -1.86 15.22
N ILE A 70 13.05 -1.50 13.93
CA ILE A 70 12.01 -0.72 13.24
C ILE A 70 10.68 -1.48 13.20
N ALA A 71 10.71 -2.78 12.92
CA ALA A 71 9.51 -3.62 12.94
C ALA A 71 8.89 -3.70 14.35
N LEU A 72 9.72 -3.89 15.39
CA LEU A 72 9.29 -3.89 16.79
C LEU A 72 8.61 -2.58 17.17
N ARG A 73 9.19 -1.44 16.77
CA ARG A 73 8.67 -0.10 17.07
C ARG A 73 7.33 0.23 16.38
N LYS A 74 6.92 -0.55 15.38
CA LYS A 74 5.62 -0.39 14.70
C LYS A 74 4.48 -1.14 15.39
N ARG A 75 4.80 -2.05 16.31
CA ARG A 75 3.81 -2.87 17.02
C ARG A 75 3.27 -2.15 18.25
N ASP A 76 2.11 -2.60 18.73
CA ASP A 76 1.58 -2.16 20.03
C ASP A 76 2.52 -2.60 21.17
N LYS A 77 2.70 -1.74 22.17
CA LYS A 77 3.65 -2.00 23.25
C LYS A 77 3.19 -3.14 24.17
N ASN A 78 1.89 -3.31 24.35
CA ASN A 78 1.35 -4.40 25.17
C ASN A 78 1.52 -5.73 24.44
N ASP A 79 1.22 -5.78 23.14
CA ASP A 79 1.44 -6.97 22.31
C ASP A 79 2.91 -7.40 22.32
N VAL A 80 3.84 -6.44 22.30
CA VAL A 80 5.28 -6.72 22.39
C VAL A 80 5.64 -7.29 23.76
N ALA A 81 5.16 -6.67 24.84
CA ALA A 81 5.47 -7.13 26.19
C ALA A 81 4.91 -8.53 26.49
N GLU A 82 3.70 -8.83 26.00
CA GLU A 82 3.10 -10.15 26.12
C GLU A 82 3.92 -11.21 25.37
N GLU A 83 4.32 -10.94 24.12
CA GLU A 83 5.17 -11.85 23.36
C GLU A 83 6.53 -12.06 24.01
N GLU A 84 7.16 -11.00 24.53
CA GLU A 84 8.44 -11.09 25.24
C GLU A 84 8.33 -11.96 26.50
N ALA A 85 7.26 -11.81 27.28
CA ALA A 85 7.01 -12.64 28.45
C ALA A 85 6.85 -14.13 28.08
N ILE A 86 6.12 -14.42 27.00
CA ILE A 86 5.96 -15.80 26.50
C ILE A 86 7.29 -16.36 26.00
N MET A 87 8.04 -15.56 25.25
CA MET A 87 9.36 -15.92 24.72
C MET A 87 10.32 -16.29 25.84
N ASP A 88 10.34 -15.53 26.93
CA ASP A 88 11.22 -15.78 28.06
C ASP A 88 10.85 -17.08 28.80
N ILE A 89 9.56 -17.39 28.95
CA ILE A 89 9.10 -18.69 29.46
C ILE A 89 9.62 -19.83 28.57
N TYR A 90 9.54 -19.68 27.25
CA TYR A 90 10.01 -20.71 26.32
C TYR A 90 11.52 -20.88 26.34
N LYS A 91 12.30 -19.78 26.38
CA LYS A 91 13.75 -19.85 26.52
C LYS A 91 14.16 -20.53 27.82
N ALA A 92 13.50 -20.22 28.93
CA ALA A 92 13.76 -20.87 30.20
C ALA A 92 13.49 -22.38 30.14
N ALA A 93 12.37 -22.80 29.54
CA ALA A 93 12.04 -24.21 29.35
C ALA A 93 13.04 -24.95 28.44
N LEU A 94 13.65 -24.24 27.47
CA LEU A 94 14.65 -24.77 26.55
C LEU A 94 16.10 -24.64 27.06
N GLY A 95 16.33 -24.05 28.24
CA GLY A 95 17.68 -23.82 28.79
C GLY A 95 18.51 -22.80 27.99
N MET A 96 17.86 -21.84 27.34
CA MET A 96 18.48 -20.79 26.52
C MET A 96 18.72 -19.47 27.28
N VAL A 97 18.94 -19.55 28.60
CA VAL A 97 19.11 -18.41 29.54
C VAL A 97 20.57 -18.26 29.97
#